data_AF-A0A2T4J0E5-F1
#
_entry.id   AF-A0A2T4J0E5-F1
#
_cell.length_a   1.000
_cell.length_b   1.000
_cell.length_c   1.000
_cell.angle_alpha   90.00
_cell.angle_beta   90.00
_cell.angle_gamma   90.00
#
_symmetry.space_group_name_H-M   'P 1'
#
loop_
_entity.id
_entity.type
_entity.pdbx_description
1 polymer ?
#
loop_
_entity_poly.entity_id
_entity_poly.type
_entity_poly.pdbx_seq_one_letter_code
_entity_poly.pdbx_strand_id
1 'polypeptide(L)'
;APCTAAASVELLKETGLDLKGLEVVIVGHSEIVGKPIAFLLMSEGATVTVCHHMTRSVAAHARRADALFVAVGRPRLIKADMVKPGAAVIDIGINSEIGPDGESRIVGDVDTDSVKEVASWITPVPGGVGPLTVAILLRNTMVALSRQRALYQATYGVVDKLAAE
;
A
#
# COMPACT_ATOMS: atom_id res chain seq x y z
N ALA A 1 -7.76 9.19 -1.99
CA ALA A 1 -7.40 8.17 -0.99
C ALA A 1 -6.06 8.53 -0.36
N PRO A 2 -5.75 8.10 0.87
CA PRO A 2 -4.44 8.26 1.49
C PRO A 2 -3.32 7.75 0.58
N CYS A 3 -2.22 8.50 0.49
CA CYS A 3 -1.21 8.29 -0.56
C CYS A 3 -0.53 6.93 -0.46
N THR A 4 -0.10 6.51 0.74
CA THR A 4 0.55 5.22 0.97
C THR A 4 -0.40 4.06 0.66
N ALA A 5 -1.65 4.14 1.10
CA ALA A 5 -2.63 3.10 0.83
C ALA A 5 -2.90 2.94 -0.68
N ALA A 6 -3.09 4.04 -1.40
CA ALA A 6 -3.28 4.01 -2.84
C ALA A 6 -2.02 3.53 -3.58
N ALA A 7 -0.82 3.93 -3.14
CA ALA A 7 0.45 3.44 -3.67
C ALA A 7 0.59 1.91 -3.51
N SER A 8 0.27 1.39 -2.33
CA SER A 8 0.32 -0.06 -2.07
C SER A 8 -0.67 -0.84 -2.94
N VAL A 9 -1.88 -0.34 -3.14
CA VAL A 9 -2.87 -0.97 -4.02
C VAL A 9 -2.44 -0.91 -5.49
N GLU A 10 -1.83 0.18 -5.93
CA GLU A 10 -1.28 0.30 -7.29
C GLU A 10 -0.17 -0.74 -7.53
N LEU A 11 0.74 -0.91 -6.58
CA LEU A 11 1.79 -1.93 -6.66
C LEU A 11 1.21 -3.34 -6.77
N LEU A 12 0.13 -3.64 -6.07
CA LEU A 12 -0.56 -4.92 -6.24
C LEU A 12 -1.14 -5.07 -7.65
N LYS A 13 -1.73 -4.01 -8.23
CA LYS A 13 -2.27 -4.05 -9.59
C LYS A 13 -1.19 -4.33 -10.64
N GLU A 14 0.01 -3.79 -10.45
CA GLU A 14 1.17 -4.05 -11.32
C GLU A 14 1.65 -5.52 -11.29
N THR A 15 1.25 -6.31 -10.30
CA THR A 15 1.54 -7.76 -10.29
C THR A 15 0.75 -8.55 -11.33
N GLY A 16 -0.33 -7.97 -11.87
CA GLY A 16 -1.22 -8.65 -12.81
C GLY A 16 -2.21 -9.64 -12.18
N LEU A 17 -2.25 -9.75 -10.85
CA LEU A 17 -3.25 -10.56 -10.14
C LEU A 17 -4.66 -10.00 -10.35
N ASP A 18 -5.64 -10.88 -10.60
CA ASP A 18 -7.05 -10.49 -10.58
C ASP A 18 -7.47 -10.21 -9.14
N LEU A 19 -7.92 -8.98 -8.87
CA LEU A 19 -8.32 -8.57 -7.53
C LEU A 19 -9.66 -9.18 -7.09
N LYS A 20 -10.49 -9.63 -8.04
CA LYS A 20 -11.81 -10.18 -7.72
C LYS A 20 -11.69 -11.54 -7.06
N GLY A 21 -12.20 -11.64 -5.83
CA GLY A 21 -12.13 -12.85 -5.01
C GLY A 21 -10.75 -13.17 -4.44
N LEU A 22 -9.74 -12.33 -4.71
CA LEU A 22 -8.37 -12.51 -4.22
C LEU A 22 -8.35 -12.51 -2.68
N GLU A 23 -7.67 -13.48 -2.07
CA GLU A 23 -7.51 -13.50 -0.61
C GLU A 23 -6.40 -12.52 -0.21
N VAL A 24 -6.79 -11.40 0.41
CA VAL A 24 -5.86 -10.34 0.83
C VAL A 24 -5.81 -10.28 2.34
N VAL A 25 -4.60 -10.33 2.89
CA VAL A 25 -4.36 -10.13 4.32
C VAL A 25 -3.56 -8.85 4.54
N ILE A 26 -4.04 -8.01 5.44
CA ILE A 26 -3.39 -6.76 5.83
C ILE A 26 -2.96 -6.90 7.29
N VAL A 27 -1.67 -6.81 7.56
CA VAL A 27 -1.10 -6.81 8.90
C VAL A 27 -0.85 -5.37 9.31
N GLY A 28 -1.72 -4.85 10.17
CA GLY A 28 -1.76 -3.44 10.59
C GLY A 28 -3.08 -2.77 10.23
N HIS A 29 -3.68 -2.02 11.16
CA HIS A 29 -4.99 -1.36 10.99
C HIS A 29 -4.93 0.16 11.18
N SER A 30 -3.81 0.81 10.86
CA SER A 30 -3.70 2.26 11.03
C SER A 30 -4.70 3.02 10.16
N GLU A 31 -5.08 4.23 10.59
CA GLU A 31 -6.01 5.10 9.84
C GLU A 31 -5.42 5.58 8.51
N ILE A 32 -4.10 5.61 8.39
CA ILE A 32 -3.39 6.17 7.23
C ILE A 32 -2.99 5.11 6.20
N VAL A 33 -2.94 3.82 6.58
CA VAL A 33 -2.47 2.73 5.71
C VAL A 33 -3.43 1.54 5.76
N GLY A 34 -3.48 0.81 6.88
CA GLY A 34 -4.13 -0.49 6.94
C GLY A 34 -5.63 -0.47 6.65
N LYS A 35 -6.39 0.39 7.35
CA LYS A 35 -7.84 0.53 7.13
C LYS A 35 -8.17 1.04 5.73
N PRO A 36 -7.51 2.11 5.21
CA PRO A 36 -7.72 2.54 3.83
C PRO A 36 -7.43 1.47 2.77
N ILE A 37 -6.35 0.68 2.90
CA ILE A 37 -6.05 -0.42 1.97
C ILE A 37 -7.21 -1.43 1.98
N ALA A 38 -7.72 -1.78 3.17
CA ALA A 38 -8.82 -2.72 3.29
C ALA A 38 -10.05 -2.25 2.51
N PHE A 39 -10.47 -1.00 2.70
CA PHE A 39 -11.62 -0.45 1.99
C PHE A 39 -11.40 -0.34 0.47
N LEU A 40 -10.20 0.03 0.03
CA LEU A 40 -9.87 0.08 -1.39
C LEU A 40 -9.97 -1.31 -2.03
N LEU A 41 -9.35 -2.33 -1.44
CA LEU A 41 -9.35 -3.69 -2.00
C LEU A 41 -10.73 -4.36 -1.92
N MET A 42 -11.50 -4.10 -0.86
CA MET A 42 -12.90 -4.51 -0.79
C MET A 42 -13.71 -3.91 -1.95
N SER A 43 -13.46 -2.64 -2.31
CA SER A 43 -14.15 -1.99 -3.43
C SER A 43 -13.76 -2.55 -4.80
N GLU A 44 -12.57 -3.16 -4.90
CA GLU A 44 -12.08 -3.85 -6.11
C GLU A 44 -12.57 -5.32 -6.17
N GLY A 45 -13.27 -5.79 -5.14
CA GLY A 45 -13.87 -7.13 -5.06
C GLY A 45 -13.00 -8.20 -4.39
N ALA A 46 -11.94 -7.82 -3.66
CA ALA A 46 -11.10 -8.75 -2.93
C ALA A 46 -11.76 -9.24 -1.62
N THR A 47 -11.37 -10.44 -1.16
CA THR A 47 -11.70 -10.96 0.17
C THR A 47 -10.63 -10.50 1.15
N VAL A 48 -10.98 -9.56 2.04
CA VAL A 48 -9.98 -8.87 2.89
C VAL A 48 -10.06 -9.32 4.35
N THR A 49 -8.91 -9.71 4.91
CA THR A 49 -8.71 -9.90 6.35
C THR A 49 -7.75 -8.85 6.91
N VAL A 50 -8.12 -8.19 8.01
CA VAL A 50 -7.24 -7.24 8.72
C VAL A 50 -6.75 -7.84 10.04
N CYS A 51 -5.44 -8.00 10.16
CA CYS A 51 -4.72 -8.45 11.35
C CYS A 51 -4.16 -7.25 12.13
N HIS A 52 -4.01 -7.44 13.44
CA HIS A 52 -3.48 -6.43 14.37
C HIS A 52 -2.87 -7.09 15.61
N HIS A 53 -2.39 -6.28 16.56
CA HIS A 53 -1.69 -6.76 17.74
C HIS A 53 -2.52 -7.66 18.68
N MET A 54 -3.86 -7.68 18.55
CA MET A 54 -4.74 -8.58 19.31
C MET A 54 -5.14 -9.84 18.52
N THR A 55 -4.73 -9.94 17.25
CA THR A 55 -4.99 -11.13 16.43
C THR A 55 -4.22 -12.31 17.00
N ARG A 56 -4.93 -13.40 17.34
CA ARG A 56 -4.37 -14.57 18.02
C ARG A 56 -3.19 -15.21 17.28
N SER A 57 -3.25 -15.27 15.95
CA SER A 57 -2.17 -15.82 15.12
C SER A 57 -2.10 -15.12 13.78
N VAL A 58 -1.27 -14.06 13.69
CA VAL A 58 -1.01 -13.36 12.42
C VAL A 58 -0.47 -14.33 11.37
N ALA A 59 0.39 -15.28 11.75
CA ALA A 59 0.94 -16.29 10.85
C ALA A 59 -0.14 -17.16 10.18
N ALA A 60 -1.16 -17.59 10.93
CA ALA A 60 -2.24 -18.40 10.37
C ALA A 60 -3.06 -17.64 9.31
N HIS A 61 -3.21 -16.33 9.47
CA HIS A 61 -3.85 -15.48 8.46
C HIS A 61 -2.91 -15.22 7.28
N ALA A 62 -1.66 -14.83 7.53
CA ALA A 62 -0.70 -14.50 6.47
C ALA A 62 -0.45 -15.68 5.50
N ARG A 63 -0.41 -16.92 6.01
CA ARG A 63 -0.15 -18.13 5.19
C ARG A 63 -1.22 -18.46 4.15
N ARG A 64 -2.42 -17.91 4.24
CA ARG A 64 -3.48 -18.12 3.23
C ARG A 64 -3.57 -17.01 2.20
N ALA A 65 -2.87 -15.89 2.42
CA ALA A 65 -2.99 -14.70 1.61
C ALA A 65 -2.38 -14.90 0.22
N ASP A 66 -3.14 -14.60 -0.83
CA ASP A 66 -2.61 -14.41 -2.18
C ASP A 66 -1.82 -13.09 -2.26
N ALA A 67 -2.30 -12.07 -1.55
CA ALA A 67 -1.59 -10.80 -1.36
C ALA A 67 -1.49 -10.42 0.13
N LEU A 68 -0.28 -10.14 0.59
CA LEU A 68 0.03 -9.78 1.97
C LEU A 68 0.55 -8.34 2.06
N PHE A 69 -0.17 -7.48 2.77
CA PHE A 69 0.24 -6.10 3.05
C PHE A 69 0.72 -5.99 4.50
N VAL A 70 1.86 -5.36 4.73
CA VAL A 70 2.47 -5.29 6.08
C VAL A 70 2.83 -3.85 6.42
N ALA A 71 2.19 -3.30 7.47
CA ALA A 71 2.33 -1.91 7.89
C ALA A 71 2.17 -1.78 9.42
N VAL A 72 3.13 -2.32 10.17
CA VAL A 72 3.13 -2.36 11.65
C VAL A 72 4.31 -1.65 12.29
N GLY A 73 5.37 -1.33 11.55
CA GLY A 73 6.57 -0.70 12.11
C GLY A 73 7.30 -1.61 13.09
N ARG A 74 7.47 -2.88 12.71
CA ARG A 74 8.26 -3.86 13.46
C ARG A 74 9.20 -4.57 12.49
N PRO A 75 10.52 -4.38 12.64
CA PRO A 75 11.47 -4.88 11.66
C PRO A 75 11.43 -6.40 11.56
N ARG A 76 11.40 -6.91 10.33
CA ARG A 76 11.45 -8.33 9.99
C ARG A 76 10.44 -9.22 10.74
N LEU A 77 9.26 -8.68 11.09
CA LEU A 77 8.19 -9.42 11.76
C LEU A 77 7.68 -10.60 10.91
N ILE A 78 7.48 -10.37 9.61
CA ILE A 78 6.97 -11.42 8.70
C ILE A 78 8.15 -12.24 8.17
N LYS A 79 8.10 -13.55 8.41
CA LYS A 79 9.11 -14.52 8.00
C LYS A 79 8.62 -15.40 6.85
N ALA A 80 9.55 -16.08 6.18
CA ALA A 80 9.26 -17.00 5.07
C ALA A 80 8.16 -18.03 5.37
N ASP A 81 8.16 -18.62 6.58
CA ASP A 81 7.17 -19.63 6.97
C ASP A 81 5.75 -19.04 7.14
N MET A 82 5.60 -17.72 7.19
CA MET A 82 4.32 -17.03 7.33
C MET A 82 3.69 -16.67 5.99
N VAL A 83 4.41 -16.85 4.87
CA VAL A 83 3.98 -16.40 3.53
C VAL A 83 3.52 -17.60 2.70
N LYS A 84 2.39 -17.45 2.01
CA LYS A 84 1.91 -18.44 1.05
C LYS A 84 2.89 -18.53 -0.13
N PRO A 85 3.32 -19.74 -0.55
CA PRO A 85 4.11 -19.88 -1.77
C PRO A 85 3.42 -19.22 -2.97
N GLY A 86 4.16 -18.37 -3.68
CA GLY A 86 3.66 -17.62 -4.82
C GLY A 86 2.85 -16.36 -4.49
N ALA A 87 2.73 -15.94 -3.22
CA ALA A 87 2.04 -14.70 -2.87
C ALA A 87 2.75 -13.44 -3.37
N ALA A 88 1.99 -12.36 -3.51
CA ALA A 88 2.51 -11.00 -3.61
C ALA A 88 2.63 -10.38 -2.21
N VAL A 89 3.80 -9.83 -1.87
CA VAL A 89 4.06 -9.21 -0.56
C VAL A 89 4.37 -7.73 -0.73
N ILE A 90 3.52 -6.87 -0.15
CA ILE A 90 3.69 -5.43 -0.11
C ILE A 90 4.16 -5.02 1.30
N ASP A 91 5.47 -4.85 1.45
CA ASP A 91 6.12 -4.32 2.65
C ASP A 91 6.11 -2.79 2.65
N ILE A 92 5.30 -2.23 3.54
CA ILE A 92 5.07 -0.79 3.68
C ILE A 92 5.89 -0.24 4.85
N GLY A 93 6.34 -1.12 5.75
CA GLY A 93 7.07 -0.76 6.96
C GLY A 93 8.38 -0.05 6.64
N ILE A 94 8.71 0.95 7.45
CA ILE A 94 10.01 1.62 7.42
C ILE A 94 10.54 1.60 8.85
N ASN A 95 11.62 0.85 9.06
CA ASN A 95 12.29 0.70 10.35
C ASN A 95 13.77 1.03 10.18
N SER A 96 14.42 1.42 11.28
CA SER A 96 15.87 1.66 11.34
C SER A 96 16.50 0.62 12.26
N GLU A 97 17.53 -0.08 11.78
CA GLU A 97 18.31 -1.03 12.58
C GLU A 97 19.79 -0.72 12.53
N ILE A 98 20.49 -0.90 13.64
CA ILE A 98 21.95 -0.79 13.70
C ILE A 98 22.54 -2.15 13.32
N GLY A 99 23.39 -2.16 12.31
CA GLY A 99 24.09 -3.36 11.87
C GLY A 99 25.27 -3.76 12.75
N PRO A 100 25.88 -4.93 12.47
CA PRO A 100 27.07 -5.41 13.19
C PRO A 100 28.28 -4.47 13.10
N ASP A 101 28.33 -3.66 12.04
CA ASP A 101 29.32 -2.62 11.76
C ASP A 101 29.02 -1.28 12.45
N GLY A 102 27.91 -1.18 13.19
CA GLY A 102 27.46 0.05 13.84
C GLY A 102 26.73 1.02 12.91
N GLU A 103 26.57 0.69 11.63
CA GLU A 103 25.86 1.54 10.67
C GLU A 103 24.35 1.34 10.72
N SER A 104 23.59 2.44 10.63
CA SER A 104 22.13 2.39 10.56
C SER A 104 21.66 2.01 9.16
N ARG A 105 20.77 1.03 9.07
CA ARG A 105 20.15 0.56 7.83
C ARG A 105 18.63 0.68 7.91
N ILE A 106 18.02 1.03 6.77
CA ILE A 106 16.57 1.04 6.62
C ILE A 106 16.12 -0.38 6.24
N VAL A 107 15.18 -0.93 7.00
CA VAL A 107 14.60 -2.26 6.77
C VAL A 107 13.09 -2.21 6.87
N GLY A 108 12.41 -3.15 6.22
CA GLY A 108 10.96 -3.26 6.24
C GLY A 108 10.42 -4.10 7.40
N ASP A 109 9.10 -4.29 7.40
CA ASP A 109 8.43 -5.17 8.36
C ASP A 109 8.56 -6.66 7.97
N VAL A 110 9.05 -6.93 6.76
CA VAL A 110 9.23 -8.27 6.19
C VAL A 110 10.71 -8.63 6.15
N ASP A 111 11.03 -9.87 6.51
CA ASP A 111 12.34 -10.47 6.30
C ASP A 111 12.54 -10.80 4.80
N THR A 112 12.81 -9.76 4.02
CA THR A 112 12.81 -9.79 2.55
C THR A 112 13.73 -10.88 1.99
N ASP A 113 14.90 -11.11 2.59
CA ASP A 113 15.84 -12.13 2.14
C ASP A 113 15.30 -13.54 2.25
N SER A 114 14.54 -13.83 3.31
CA SER A 114 13.89 -15.13 3.46
C SER A 114 12.62 -15.25 2.61
N VAL A 115 11.87 -14.15 2.48
CA VAL A 115 10.54 -14.17 1.85
C VAL A 115 10.63 -14.16 0.33
N LYS A 116 11.67 -13.57 -0.27
CA LYS A 116 11.88 -13.58 -1.73
C LYS A 116 12.02 -14.99 -2.32
N GLU A 117 12.41 -15.98 -1.51
CA GLU A 117 12.52 -17.38 -1.92
C GLU A 117 11.16 -18.11 -1.96
N VAL A 118 10.10 -17.49 -1.40
CA VAL A 118 8.75 -18.08 -1.26
C VAL A 118 7.71 -17.29 -2.04
N ALA A 119 7.76 -15.96 -1.95
CA ALA A 119 6.84 -15.05 -2.65
C ALA A 119 7.15 -15.03 -4.15
N SER A 120 6.11 -14.89 -4.98
CA SER A 120 6.30 -14.62 -6.42
C SER A 120 6.66 -13.16 -6.69
N TRP A 121 6.29 -12.27 -5.77
CA TRP A 121 6.48 -10.84 -5.89
C TRP A 121 6.66 -10.22 -4.50
N ILE A 122 7.63 -9.31 -4.35
CA ILE A 122 7.85 -8.59 -3.08
C ILE A 122 8.37 -7.18 -3.32
N THR A 123 7.86 -6.19 -2.60
CA THR A 123 8.45 -4.85 -2.58
C THR A 123 9.75 -4.82 -1.78
N PRO A 124 10.83 -4.21 -2.28
CA PRO A 124 12.02 -3.97 -1.48
C PRO A 124 11.81 -2.82 -0.47
N VAL A 125 12.54 -2.88 0.64
CA VAL A 125 12.68 -1.75 1.56
C VAL A 125 14.17 -1.50 1.81
N PRO A 126 14.72 -0.32 1.44
CA PRO A 126 14.06 0.81 0.75
C PRO A 126 13.76 0.53 -0.73
N GLY A 127 12.99 1.42 -1.37
CA GLY A 127 12.76 1.41 -2.82
C GLY A 127 11.38 0.93 -3.30
N GLY A 128 10.54 0.39 -2.40
CA GLY A 128 9.19 -0.07 -2.71
C GLY A 128 8.13 1.02 -2.60
N VAL A 129 7.33 0.99 -1.54
CA VAL A 129 6.12 1.83 -1.39
C VAL A 129 6.42 3.33 -1.23
N GLY A 130 7.57 3.67 -0.62
CA GLY A 130 7.96 5.04 -0.29
C GLY A 130 7.98 5.99 -1.50
N PRO A 131 8.76 5.72 -2.56
CA PRO A 131 8.79 6.54 -3.76
C PRO A 131 7.42 6.74 -4.42
N LEU A 132 6.61 5.68 -4.49
CA LEU A 132 5.27 5.75 -5.06
C LEU A 132 4.30 6.60 -4.21
N THR A 133 4.48 6.63 -2.89
CA THR A 133 3.68 7.49 -2.01
C THR A 133 3.79 8.96 -2.42
N VAL A 134 4.98 9.43 -2.80
CA VAL A 134 5.21 10.80 -3.28
C VAL A 134 4.56 11.00 -4.64
N ALA A 135 4.69 10.04 -5.56
CA ALA A 135 4.03 10.12 -6.87
C ALA A 135 2.50 10.22 -6.74
N ILE A 136 1.90 9.44 -5.85
CA ILE A 136 0.46 9.50 -5.56
C ILE A 136 0.06 10.83 -4.90
N LEU A 137 0.90 11.41 -4.04
CA LEU A 137 0.66 12.75 -3.51
C LEU A 137 0.56 13.78 -4.64
N LEU A 138 1.53 13.79 -5.57
CA LEU A 138 1.52 14.69 -6.72
C LEU A 138 0.29 14.47 -7.62
N ARG A 139 -0.07 13.20 -7.87
CA ARG A 139 -1.30 12.84 -8.59
C ARG A 139 -2.55 13.40 -7.91
N ASN A 140 -2.66 13.23 -6.59
CA ASN A 140 -3.79 13.75 -5.81
C ASN A 140 -3.86 15.28 -5.88
N THR A 141 -2.72 15.97 -5.82
CA THR A 141 -2.64 17.44 -5.98
C THR A 141 -3.13 17.88 -7.36
N MET A 142 -2.75 17.18 -8.43
CA MET A 142 -3.21 17.49 -9.79
C MET A 142 -4.72 17.26 -9.97
N VAL A 143 -5.26 16.20 -9.36
CA VAL A 143 -6.72 15.94 -9.35
C VAL A 143 -7.45 17.06 -8.60
N ALA A 144 -6.95 17.48 -7.44
CA ALA A 144 -7.53 18.57 -6.66
C ALA A 144 -7.52 19.88 -7.43
N LEU A 145 -6.38 20.24 -8.05
CA LEU A 145 -6.25 21.42 -8.91
C LEU A 145 -7.26 21.39 -10.06
N SER A 146 -7.41 20.25 -10.74
CA SER A 146 -8.34 20.10 -11.86
C SER A 146 -9.79 20.34 -11.42
N ARG A 147 -10.18 19.78 -10.27
CA ARG A 147 -11.52 20.00 -9.67
C ARG A 147 -11.74 21.46 -9.27
N GLN A 148 -10.75 22.07 -8.63
CA GLN A 148 -10.79 23.48 -8.23
C GLN A 148 -10.95 24.40 -9.45
N ARG A 149 -10.20 24.15 -10.53
CA ARG A 149 -10.28 24.93 -11.78
C ARG A 149 -11.65 24.79 -12.44
N ALA A 150 -12.18 23.56 -12.52
CA ALA A 150 -13.51 23.32 -13.08
C ALA A 150 -14.59 24.07 -12.30
N LEU A 151 -14.53 24.05 -10.96
CA LEU A 151 -15.45 24.80 -10.11
C LEU A 151 -15.32 26.31 -10.35
N TYR A 152 -14.10 26.85 -10.38
CA TYR A 152 -13.89 28.28 -10.60
C TYR A 152 -14.43 28.74 -11.97
N GLN A 153 -14.17 27.97 -13.02
CA GLN A 153 -14.70 28.25 -14.37
C GLN A 153 -16.24 28.19 -14.40
N ALA A 154 -16.86 27.22 -13.74
CA ALA A 154 -18.32 27.13 -13.68
C ALA A 154 -18.96 28.30 -12.90
N THR A 155 -18.29 28.79 -11.84
CA THR A 155 -18.84 29.84 -10.96
C THR A 155 -18.54 31.26 -11.47
N TYR A 156 -17.34 31.49 -12.02
CA TYR A 156 -16.82 32.83 -12.35
C TYR A 156 -16.31 32.96 -13.78
N GLY A 157 -16.29 31.88 -14.56
CA GLY A 157 -15.96 31.94 -15.98
C GLY A 157 -17.05 32.69 -16.71
N VAL A 158 -16.78 33.96 -17.02
CA VAL A 158 -17.67 34.82 -17.81
C VAL A 158 -17.96 34.11 -19.13
N VAL A 159 -19.22 33.70 -19.34
CA VAL A 159 -19.76 33.42 -20.68
C VAL A 159 -19.59 34.72 -21.48
N ASP A 160 -18.99 34.63 -22.67
CA ASP A 160 -18.95 35.67 -23.71
C ASP A 160 -20.30 36.41 -23.87
N LYS A 161 -20.58 37.37 -23.00
CA LYS A 161 -21.71 38.31 -23.09
C LYS A 161 -21.25 39.76 -23.23
N LEU A 162 -19.93 39.98 -23.33
CA LEU A 162 -19.31 41.29 -23.52
C LEU A 162 -18.81 41.52 -24.96
N ALA A 163 -19.06 40.59 -25.88
CA ALA A 163 -18.70 40.72 -27.30
C ALA A 163 -19.90 40.99 -28.23
N ALA A 164 -21.04 41.44 -27.67
CA ALA A 164 -22.28 41.69 -28.41
C ALA A 164 -22.94 43.05 -28.12
N GLU A 165 -22.14 44.06 -27.78
CA GLU A 165 -22.48 45.49 -27.84
C GLU A 165 -21.36 46.22 -28.62
#